data_AF-A0A1Y4F0B4-F1
#
_entry.id   AF-A0A1Y4F0B4-F1
#
_cell.length_a   1.000
_cell.length_b   1.000
_cell.length_c   1.000
_cell.angle_alpha   90.00
_cell.angle_beta   90.00
_cell.angle_gamma   90.00
#
_symmetry.space_group_name_H-M   'P 1'
#
loop_
_entity.id
_entity.type
_entity.pdbx_description
1 polymer ?
#
loop_
_entity_poly.entity_id
_entity_poly.type
_entity_poly.pdbx_seq_one_letter_code
_entity_poly.pdbx_strand_id
1 'polypeptide(L)'
;MAREILGYLNRENYRRILEEFTLATQIRANIVDRNGISIFSRKDFGSCCQFCQTIYNSPGGLERCRQAYKVAGHQACQSKSPFMFQCPAGLIEMAFPIERKGKHLGSLICGQVLLWEPDATLYQEIDSLNKGNMPDVSRLLKSLESLPVIPEEKLRAYSCFLSVVLDTMMQGENK
;
A
#
# COMPACT_ATOMS: atom_id res chain seq x y z
N MET A 1 13.40 6.05 -13.44
CA MET A 1 13.65 5.80 -12.01
C MET A 1 13.07 4.46 -11.54
N ALA A 2 11.83 4.09 -11.90
CA ALA A 2 11.32 2.70 -11.75
C ALA A 2 12.23 1.59 -12.35
N ARG A 3 13.13 1.95 -13.27
CA ARG A 3 14.10 1.02 -13.88
C ARG A 3 15.14 0.45 -12.90
N GLU A 4 15.43 1.11 -11.77
CA GLU A 4 16.52 0.65 -10.90
C GLU A 4 16.11 -0.54 -10.03
N ILE A 5 14.91 -0.53 -9.46
CA ILE A 5 14.39 -1.65 -8.66
C ILE A 5 14.14 -2.90 -9.52
N LEU A 6 13.70 -2.72 -10.77
CA LEU A 6 13.48 -3.83 -11.72
C LEU A 6 14.77 -4.51 -12.19
N GLY A 7 15.93 -3.86 -12.04
CA GLY A 7 17.23 -4.48 -12.31
C GLY A 7 17.66 -5.48 -11.23
N TYR A 8 17.01 -5.45 -10.08
CA TYR A 8 17.28 -6.33 -8.97
C TYR A 8 16.15 -7.34 -8.78
N LEU A 9 14.90 -6.86 -8.84
CA LEU A 9 13.72 -7.66 -8.57
C LEU A 9 13.24 -8.44 -9.80
N ASN A 10 13.05 -9.76 -9.67
CA ASN A 10 12.28 -10.52 -10.67
C ASN A 10 10.79 -10.15 -10.60
N ARG A 11 10.40 -9.14 -11.39
CA ARG A 11 9.05 -8.55 -11.41
C ARG A 11 7.92 -9.58 -11.39
N GLU A 12 8.05 -10.68 -12.11
CA GLU A 12 6.99 -11.69 -12.23
C GLU A 12 6.80 -12.51 -10.95
N ASN A 13 7.92 -12.90 -10.30
CA ASN A 13 7.86 -13.61 -9.02
C ASN A 13 7.23 -12.75 -7.92
N TYR A 14 7.65 -11.48 -7.83
CA TYR A 14 7.06 -10.55 -6.87
C TYR A 14 5.59 -10.32 -7.17
N ARG A 15 5.21 -10.09 -8.44
CA ARG A 15 3.82 -9.94 -8.84
C ARG A 15 2.96 -11.09 -8.34
N ARG A 16 3.38 -12.33 -8.62
CA ARG A 16 2.68 -13.55 -8.20
C ARG A 16 2.54 -13.63 -6.69
N ILE A 17 3.60 -13.35 -5.94
CA ILE A 17 3.57 -13.46 -4.48
C ILE A 17 2.63 -12.41 -3.85
N LEU A 18 2.61 -11.19 -4.38
CA LEU A 18 1.69 -10.16 -3.92
C LEU A 18 0.23 -10.48 -4.29
N GLU A 19 -0.02 -11.11 -5.44
CA GLU A 19 -1.34 -11.56 -5.85
C GLU A 19 -1.86 -12.70 -4.95
N GLU A 20 -1.04 -13.73 -4.71
CA GLU A 20 -1.39 -14.84 -3.82
C GLU A 20 -1.59 -14.34 -2.37
N PHE A 21 -0.73 -13.43 -1.90
CA PHE A 21 -0.91 -12.77 -0.60
C PHE A 21 -2.24 -12.02 -0.54
N THR A 22 -2.56 -11.24 -1.58
CA THR A 22 -3.82 -10.50 -1.65
C THR A 22 -5.02 -11.44 -1.66
N LEU A 23 -4.95 -12.53 -2.42
CA LEU A 23 -6.03 -13.52 -2.49
C LEU A 23 -6.25 -14.22 -1.14
N ALA A 24 -5.17 -14.60 -0.45
CA ALA A 24 -5.24 -15.34 0.81
C ALA A 24 -5.69 -14.47 2.00
N THR A 25 -5.36 -13.17 1.98
CA THR A 25 -5.54 -12.29 3.14
C THR A 25 -6.60 -11.22 2.95
N GLN A 26 -7.01 -10.97 1.70
CA GLN A 26 -7.81 -9.81 1.26
C GLN A 26 -7.10 -8.47 1.43
N ILE A 27 -5.85 -8.46 1.91
CA ILE A 27 -5.04 -7.25 2.07
C ILE A 27 -4.34 -6.97 0.75
N ARG A 28 -4.58 -5.80 0.19
CA ARG A 28 -3.90 -5.38 -1.03
C ARG A 28 -2.42 -5.14 -0.73
N ALA A 29 -1.55 -5.58 -1.62
CA ALA A 29 -0.13 -5.29 -1.57
C ALA A 29 0.35 -4.76 -2.92
N ASN A 30 1.39 -3.93 -2.95
CA ASN A 30 1.98 -3.34 -4.15
C ASN A 30 3.46 -3.04 -3.91
N ILE A 31 4.26 -2.89 -4.96
CA ILE A 31 5.62 -2.37 -4.85
C ILE A 31 5.70 -1.03 -5.59
N VAL A 32 6.31 -0.06 -4.94
CA VAL A 32 6.53 1.29 -5.47
C VAL A 32 8.01 1.62 -5.48
N ASP A 33 8.42 2.47 -6.43
CA ASP A 33 9.74 3.08 -6.40
C ASP A 33 9.86 4.14 -5.29
N ARG A 34 11.05 4.72 -5.12
CA ARG A 34 11.33 5.78 -4.14
C ARG A 34 10.45 7.04 -4.24
N ASN A 35 9.72 7.21 -5.35
CA ASN A 35 8.80 8.32 -5.55
C ASN A 35 7.33 7.91 -5.31
N GLY A 36 7.10 6.71 -4.78
CA GLY A 36 5.75 6.18 -4.56
C GLY A 36 5.05 5.72 -5.84
N ILE A 37 5.79 5.58 -6.96
CA ILE A 37 5.22 5.15 -8.23
C ILE A 37 5.26 3.62 -8.30
N SER A 38 4.09 3.01 -8.49
CA SER A 38 3.95 1.56 -8.70
C SER A 38 4.89 1.05 -9.80
N ILE A 39 5.61 -0.03 -9.52
CA ILE A 39 6.46 -0.70 -10.51
C ILE A 39 5.65 -1.62 -11.43
N PHE A 40 4.41 -1.95 -11.05
CA PHE A 40 3.46 -2.65 -11.90
C PHE A 40 2.55 -1.67 -12.64
N SER A 41 2.22 -1.99 -13.89
CA SER A 41 1.23 -1.23 -14.64
C SER A 41 -0.18 -1.52 -14.11
N ARG A 42 -1.11 -0.58 -14.31
CA ARG A 42 -2.53 -0.77 -13.94
C ARG A 42 -3.22 -1.92 -14.69
N LYS A 43 -2.66 -2.36 -15.82
CA LYS A 43 -3.17 -3.50 -16.60
C LYS A 43 -2.65 -4.84 -16.05
N ASP A 44 -1.45 -4.82 -15.47
CA ASP A 44 -0.72 -6.03 -15.07
C ASP A 44 -0.96 -6.42 -13.61
N PHE A 45 -1.54 -5.53 -12.81
CA PHE A 45 -1.73 -5.74 -11.38
C PHE A 45 -3.16 -5.36 -11.04
N GLY A 46 -3.95 -6.37 -10.63
CA GLY A 46 -5.41 -6.33 -10.57
C GLY A 46 -5.99 -5.08 -9.92
N SER A 47 -7.22 -4.74 -10.29
CA SER A 47 -7.86 -3.46 -9.92
C SER A 47 -7.77 -3.18 -8.41
N CYS A 48 -7.42 -1.95 -8.06
CA CYS A 48 -7.46 -1.44 -6.70
C CYS A 48 -8.88 -1.60 -6.09
N CYS A 49 -9.05 -1.58 -4.76
CA CYS A 49 -10.40 -1.61 -4.19
C CYS A 49 -11.22 -0.38 -4.64
N GLN A 50 -12.55 -0.48 -4.63
CA GLN A 50 -13.43 0.58 -5.13
C GLN A 50 -13.20 1.93 -4.42
N PHE A 51 -12.89 1.90 -3.13
CA PHE A 51 -12.51 3.08 -2.34
C PHE A 51 -11.31 3.80 -2.95
N CYS A 52 -10.18 3.11 -3.09
CA CYS A 52 -8.97 3.71 -3.62
C CYS A 52 -9.09 4.06 -5.11
N GLN A 53 -9.88 3.32 -5.90
CA GLN A 53 -10.19 3.73 -7.29
C GLN A 53 -10.89 5.08 -7.34
N THR A 54 -11.82 5.32 -6.41
CA THR A 54 -12.55 6.59 -6.32
C THR A 54 -11.59 7.75 -6.01
N ILE A 55 -10.62 7.53 -5.10
CA ILE A 55 -9.54 8.49 -4.84
C ILE A 55 -8.63 8.69 -6.06
N TYR A 56 -8.16 7.62 -6.70
CA TYR A 56 -7.24 7.73 -7.85
C TYR A 56 -7.84 8.50 -9.03
N ASN A 57 -9.16 8.46 -9.17
CA ASN A 57 -9.88 9.14 -10.25
C ASN A 57 -10.32 10.57 -9.86
N SER A 58 -10.12 10.99 -8.61
CA SER A 58 -10.38 12.38 -8.20
C SER A 58 -9.24 13.32 -8.66
N PRO A 59 -9.52 14.62 -8.84
CA PRO A 59 -8.48 15.59 -9.16
C PRO A 59 -7.34 15.56 -8.13
N GLY A 60 -6.12 15.28 -8.60
CA GLY A 60 -4.92 15.19 -7.75
C GLY A 60 -4.82 13.95 -6.84
N GLY A 61 -5.83 13.08 -6.79
CA GLY A 61 -5.87 11.98 -5.84
C GLY A 61 -4.76 10.93 -6.03
N LEU A 62 -4.40 10.62 -7.27
CA LEU A 62 -3.26 9.71 -7.55
C LEU A 62 -1.94 10.26 -6.98
N GLU A 63 -1.70 11.56 -7.11
CA GLU A 63 -0.47 12.19 -6.61
C GLU A 63 -0.45 12.21 -5.08
N ARG A 64 -1.61 12.42 -4.45
CA ARG A 64 -1.78 12.32 -3.00
C ARG A 64 -1.37 10.95 -2.47
N CYS A 65 -1.77 9.88 -3.16
CA CYS A 65 -1.39 8.51 -2.81
C CYS A 65 0.11 8.24 -3.02
N ARG A 66 0.69 8.68 -4.15
CA ARG A 66 2.13 8.54 -4.40
C ARG A 66 2.97 9.26 -3.34
N GLN A 67 2.56 10.46 -2.96
CA GLN A 67 3.26 11.22 -1.93
C GLN A 67 3.20 10.52 -0.57
N ALA A 68 2.04 9.94 -0.21
CA ALA A 68 1.91 9.13 1.00
C ALA A 68 2.85 7.92 0.97
N TYR A 69 2.89 7.17 -0.13
CA TYR A 69 3.78 6.02 -0.29
C TYR A 69 5.26 6.40 -0.24
N LYS A 70 5.64 7.54 -0.85
CA LYS A 70 6.99 8.09 -0.79
C LYS A 70 7.41 8.40 0.64
N VAL A 71 6.56 9.10 1.41
CA VAL A 71 6.85 9.47 2.79
C VAL A 71 6.92 8.22 3.68
N ALA A 72 5.93 7.34 3.61
CA ALA A 72 5.90 6.11 4.39
C ALA A 72 7.08 5.18 4.07
N GLY A 73 7.41 5.03 2.78
CA GLY A 73 8.57 4.25 2.34
C GLY A 73 9.89 4.81 2.85
N HIS A 74 10.01 6.14 2.93
CA HIS A 74 11.18 6.79 3.52
C HIS A 74 11.28 6.53 5.03
N GLN A 75 10.17 6.62 5.76
CA GLN A 75 10.12 6.30 7.20
C GLN A 75 10.48 4.83 7.49
N ALA A 76 9.97 3.92 6.66
CA ALA A 76 10.30 2.50 6.74
C ALA A 76 11.80 2.24 6.50
N CYS A 77 12.38 2.93 5.52
CA CYS A 77 13.81 2.87 5.22
C CYS A 77 14.68 3.42 6.36
N GLN A 78 14.34 4.60 6.90
CA GLN A 78 15.07 5.20 8.02
C GLN A 78 15.08 4.31 9.27
N SER A 79 13.93 3.71 9.59
CA SER A 79 13.78 2.82 10.75
C SER A 79 14.27 1.40 10.51
N LYS A 80 14.55 1.01 9.25
CA LYS A 80 14.84 -0.36 8.82
C LYS A 80 13.77 -1.36 9.27
N SER A 81 12.52 -0.92 9.30
CA SER A 81 11.40 -1.72 9.80
C SER A 81 10.11 -1.35 9.07
N PRO A 82 9.10 -2.24 9.07
CA PRO A 82 7.78 -1.89 8.55
C PRO A 82 7.21 -0.67 9.28
N PHE A 83 6.70 0.29 8.52
CA PHE A 83 6.09 1.51 9.05
C PHE A 83 4.59 1.49 8.79
N MET A 84 3.79 1.39 9.86
CA MET A 84 2.33 1.50 9.79
C MET A 84 1.92 2.97 9.75
N PHE A 85 1.00 3.32 8.85
CA PHE A 85 0.52 4.68 8.66
C PHE A 85 -0.94 4.70 8.22
N GLN A 86 -1.61 5.81 8.48
CA GLN A 86 -2.90 6.13 7.88
C GLN A 86 -2.67 6.88 6.58
N CYS A 87 -3.26 6.42 5.48
CA CYS A 87 -3.17 7.11 4.22
C CYS A 87 -3.99 8.42 4.27
N PRO A 88 -3.75 9.40 3.38
CA PRO A 88 -4.48 10.67 3.38
C PRO A 88 -5.98 10.55 3.07
N ALA A 89 -6.49 9.36 2.78
CA ALA A 89 -7.92 9.10 2.62
C ALA A 89 -8.53 8.41 3.85
N GLY A 90 -7.73 8.05 4.85
CA GLY A 90 -8.13 7.53 6.17
C GLY A 90 -7.96 6.03 6.38
N LEU A 91 -7.49 5.26 5.38
CA LEU A 91 -7.27 3.81 5.52
C LEU A 91 -5.92 3.49 6.13
N ILE A 92 -5.82 2.34 6.81
CA ILE A 92 -4.57 1.86 7.40
C ILE A 92 -3.75 1.08 6.38
N GLU A 93 -2.46 1.38 6.35
CA GLU A 93 -1.47 0.81 5.46
C GLU A 93 -0.12 0.59 6.18
N MET A 94 0.75 -0.18 5.55
CA MET A 94 2.10 -0.46 5.99
C MET A 94 3.06 -0.33 4.82
N ALA A 95 4.23 0.28 5.07
CA ALA A 95 5.32 0.36 4.13
C ALA A 95 6.51 -0.47 4.62
N PHE A 96 7.07 -1.31 3.77
CA PHE A 96 8.24 -2.14 4.04
C PHE A 96 9.40 -1.65 3.19
N PRO A 97 10.60 -1.47 3.77
CA PRO A 97 11.73 -0.96 3.01
C PRO A 97 12.25 -2.03 2.05
N ILE A 98 12.51 -1.66 0.79
CA ILE A 98 13.26 -2.47 -0.16
C ILE A 98 14.60 -1.78 -0.38
N GLU A 99 15.67 -2.40 0.14
CA GLU A 99 17.00 -1.83 0.17
C GLU A 99 18.04 -2.80 -0.37
N ARG A 100 19.10 -2.27 -0.99
CA ARG A 100 20.26 -3.05 -1.37
C ARG A 100 21.54 -2.25 -1.11
N LYS A 101 22.50 -2.85 -0.39
CA LYS A 101 23.78 -2.22 -0.03
C LYS A 101 23.59 -0.82 0.60
N GLY A 102 22.59 -0.69 1.50
CA GLY A 102 22.27 0.58 2.17
C GLY A 102 21.59 1.64 1.30
N LYS A 103 21.20 1.31 0.06
CA LYS A 103 20.46 2.19 -0.84
C LYS A 103 18.98 1.82 -0.87
N HIS A 104 18.11 2.80 -0.60
CA HIS A 104 16.66 2.67 -0.77
C HIS A 104 16.29 2.54 -2.25
N LEU A 105 15.76 1.39 -2.63
CA LEU A 105 15.30 1.12 -4.00
C LEU A 105 13.82 1.47 -4.17
N GLY A 106 13.03 1.24 -3.13
CA GLY A 106 11.59 1.46 -3.11
C GLY A 106 10.97 0.82 -1.87
N SER A 107 9.67 0.57 -1.93
CA SER A 107 8.95 -0.01 -0.80
C SER A 107 7.84 -0.95 -1.26
N LEU A 108 7.61 -2.01 -0.50
CA LEU A 108 6.35 -2.73 -0.57
C LEU A 108 5.34 -1.96 0.26
N ILE A 109 4.18 -1.69 -0.30
CA ILE A 109 3.03 -1.08 0.39
C ILE A 109 1.97 -2.18 0.52
N CYS A 110 1.43 -2.41 1.71
CA CYS A 110 0.24 -3.24 1.86
C CYS A 110 -0.75 -2.65 2.84
N GLY A 111 -2.03 -2.96 2.67
CA GLY A 111 -3.08 -2.49 3.55
C GLY A 111 -4.35 -2.18 2.76
N GLN A 112 -4.76 -0.92 2.86
CA GLN A 112 -6.06 -0.44 2.41
C GLN A 112 -7.18 -1.14 3.19
N VAL A 113 -7.01 -1.22 4.51
CA VAL A 113 -7.88 -1.94 5.43
C VAL A 113 -8.47 -1.01 6.49
N LEU A 114 -9.53 -1.49 7.13
CA LEU A 114 -10.05 -0.94 8.38
C LEU A 114 -9.64 -1.83 9.54
N LEU A 115 -9.41 -1.26 10.73
CA LEU A 115 -9.04 -2.02 11.92
C LEU A 115 -10.25 -2.51 12.72
N TRP A 116 -11.41 -1.89 12.51
CA TRP A 116 -12.69 -2.24 13.09
C TRP A 116 -13.82 -1.92 12.11
N GLU A 117 -15.03 -2.40 12.39
CA GLU A 117 -16.21 -2.16 11.57
C GLU A 117 -16.52 -0.65 11.47
N PRO A 118 -16.88 -0.13 10.28
CA PRO A 118 -17.24 1.27 10.12
C PRO A 118 -18.34 1.74 11.08
N ASP A 119 -18.06 2.79 11.84
CA ASP A 119 -19.03 3.47 12.70
C ASP A 119 -19.20 4.94 12.28
N ALA A 120 -20.17 5.63 12.88
CA ALA A 120 -20.46 7.03 12.55
C ALA A 120 -19.23 7.95 12.66
N THR A 121 -18.31 7.65 13.59
CA THR A 121 -17.07 8.41 13.76
C THR A 121 -16.13 8.21 12.59
N LEU A 122 -15.92 6.96 12.14
CA LEU A 122 -15.12 6.68 10.95
C LEU A 122 -15.72 7.37 9.71
N TYR A 123 -17.04 7.30 9.50
CA TYR A 123 -17.66 7.98 8.35
C TYR A 123 -17.40 9.50 8.38
N GLN A 124 -17.48 10.13 9.55
CA GLN A 124 -17.18 11.56 9.71
C GLN A 124 -15.71 11.91 9.47
N GLU A 125 -14.79 11.05 9.93
CA GLU A 125 -13.36 11.21 9.69
C GLU A 125 -13.04 11.13 8.19
N ILE A 126 -13.52 10.07 7.52
CA ILE A 126 -13.33 9.88 6.08
C ILE A 126 -13.96 11.03 5.28
N ASP A 127 -15.14 11.53 5.67
CA ASP A 127 -15.73 12.71 5.04
C ASP A 127 -14.81 13.92 5.18
N SER A 128 -14.37 14.21 6.40
CA SER A 128 -13.54 15.37 6.71
C SER A 128 -12.19 15.36 5.99
N LEU A 129 -11.54 14.20 5.88
CA LEU A 129 -10.25 14.04 5.18
C LEU A 129 -10.37 14.24 3.66
N ASN A 130 -11.55 13.97 3.09
CA ASN A 130 -11.75 13.93 1.63
C ASN A 130 -12.58 15.10 1.11
N LYS A 131 -13.31 15.81 1.98
CA LYS A 131 -14.07 17.01 1.63
C LYS A 131 -13.13 18.09 1.07
N GLY A 132 -13.50 18.66 -0.07
CA GLY A 132 -12.68 19.63 -0.80
C GLY A 132 -11.60 19.03 -1.70
N ASN A 133 -11.30 17.73 -1.56
CA ASN A 133 -10.33 17.02 -2.41
C ASN A 133 -10.99 16.22 -3.54
N MET A 134 -12.32 16.13 -3.54
CA MET A 134 -13.09 15.41 -4.55
C MET A 134 -14.53 15.95 -4.65
N PRO A 135 -15.18 15.80 -5.83
CA PRO A 135 -16.51 16.37 -6.07
C PRO A 135 -17.65 15.63 -5.36
N ASP A 136 -17.55 14.31 -5.17
CA ASP A 136 -18.58 13.49 -4.52
C ASP A 136 -17.96 12.48 -3.55
N VAL A 137 -17.93 12.86 -2.27
CA VAL A 137 -17.45 12.02 -1.17
C VAL A 137 -18.43 10.89 -0.86
N SER A 138 -19.72 11.02 -1.19
CA SER A 138 -20.74 10.00 -0.92
C SER A 138 -20.41 8.67 -1.59
N ARG A 139 -19.86 8.71 -2.80
CA ARG A 139 -19.41 7.51 -3.51
C ARG A 139 -18.24 6.80 -2.81
N LEU A 140 -17.35 7.58 -2.20
CA LEU A 140 -16.25 7.06 -1.38
C LEU A 140 -16.80 6.39 -0.11
N LEU A 141 -17.69 7.07 0.61
CA LEU A 141 -18.29 6.55 1.85
C LEU A 141 -19.07 5.24 1.62
N LYS A 142 -19.83 5.14 0.52
CA LYS A 142 -20.54 3.90 0.14
C LYS A 142 -19.59 2.72 -0.10
N SER A 143 -18.33 2.98 -0.44
CA SER A 143 -17.35 1.90 -0.67
C SER A 143 -16.66 1.41 0.61
N LEU A 144 -16.88 2.06 1.77
CA LEU A 144 -16.31 1.63 3.05
C LEU A 144 -16.79 0.22 3.44
N GLU A 145 -18.06 -0.10 3.19
CA GLU A 145 -18.65 -1.41 3.50
C GLU A 145 -18.02 -2.57 2.71
N SER A 146 -17.31 -2.27 1.61
CA SER A 146 -16.61 -3.27 0.81
C SER A 146 -15.16 -3.49 1.24
N LEU A 147 -14.66 -2.71 2.20
CA LEU A 147 -13.28 -2.82 2.65
C LEU A 147 -13.10 -3.97 3.63
N PRO A 148 -11.94 -4.66 3.57
CA PRO A 148 -11.63 -5.68 4.56
C PRO A 148 -11.42 -5.04 5.94
N VAL A 149 -12.09 -5.61 6.94
CA VAL A 149 -11.89 -5.28 8.35
C VAL A 149 -10.91 -6.30 8.94
N ILE A 150 -9.70 -5.84 9.25
CA ILE A 150 -8.59 -6.66 9.74
C ILE A 150 -8.16 -6.14 11.11
N PRO A 151 -8.39 -6.89 12.20
CA PRO A 151 -7.92 -6.50 13.52
C PRO A 151 -6.41 -6.28 13.55
N GLU A 152 -5.95 -5.33 14.36
CA GLU A 152 -4.55 -4.91 14.39
C GLU A 152 -3.58 -6.07 14.64
N GLU A 153 -3.92 -7.01 15.52
CA GLU A 153 -3.11 -8.21 15.79
C GLU A 153 -2.88 -9.04 14.51
N LYS A 154 -3.94 -9.24 13.73
CA LYS A 154 -3.89 -9.98 12.46
C LYS A 154 -3.09 -9.21 11.40
N LEU A 155 -3.26 -7.87 11.35
CA LEU A 155 -2.47 -7.02 10.48
C LEU A 155 -0.98 -7.07 10.81
N ARG A 156 -0.61 -7.07 12.11
CA ARG A 156 0.77 -7.25 12.56
C ARG A 156 1.31 -8.63 12.16
N ALA A 157 0.54 -9.70 12.31
CA ALA A 157 0.96 -11.04 11.90
C ALA A 157 1.27 -11.13 10.40
N TYR A 158 0.42 -10.54 9.55
CA TYR A 158 0.68 -10.44 8.11
C TYR A 158 1.88 -9.56 7.79
N SER A 159 2.11 -8.51 8.57
CA SER A 159 3.31 -7.68 8.45
C SER A 159 4.58 -8.49 8.69
N CYS A 160 4.65 -9.24 9.79
CA CYS A 160 5.77 -10.13 10.08
C CYS A 160 6.00 -11.16 8.97
N PHE A 161 4.92 -11.75 8.44
CA PHE A 161 5.00 -12.68 7.31
C PHE A 161 5.60 -12.03 6.06
N LEU A 162 5.10 -10.86 5.65
CA LEU A 162 5.62 -10.14 4.48
C LEU A 162 7.07 -9.70 4.65
N SER A 163 7.48 -9.29 5.85
CA SER A 163 8.89 -9.00 6.15
C SER A 163 9.80 -10.20 5.88
N VAL A 164 9.44 -11.39 6.37
CA VAL A 164 10.22 -12.62 6.14
C VAL A 164 10.30 -12.97 4.65
N VAL A 165 9.17 -12.84 3.94
CA VAL A 165 9.11 -13.09 2.49
C VAL A 165 10.04 -12.12 1.75
N LEU A 166 9.94 -10.82 2.02
CA LEU A 166 10.80 -9.80 1.41
C LEU A 166 12.28 -10.05 1.70
N ASP A 167 12.65 -10.30 2.95
CA ASP A 167 14.04 -10.56 3.33
C ASP A 167 14.61 -11.78 2.59
N THR A 168 13.82 -12.85 2.48
CA THR A 168 14.21 -14.07 1.75
C THR A 168 14.44 -13.78 0.26
N MET A 169 13.57 -13.00 -0.36
CA MET A 169 13.71 -12.64 -1.77
C MET A 169 14.94 -11.76 -2.01
N MET A 170 15.16 -10.76 -1.15
CA MET A 170 16.30 -9.84 -1.26
C MET A 170 17.65 -10.55 -1.01
N GLN A 171 17.66 -11.63 -0.22
CA GLN A 171 18.84 -12.48 -0.04
C GLN A 171 19.12 -13.37 -1.25
N GLY A 172 18.08 -13.91 -1.91
CA GLY A 172 18.21 -14.76 -3.10
C GLY A 172 18.79 -14.05 -4.33
N GLU A 173 18.62 -12.73 -4.41
CA GLU A 173 19.12 -11.88 -5.51
C GLU A 173 20.55 -11.37 -5.29
N ASN A 174 21.24 -11.86 -4.25
CA ASN A 174 22.65 -11.58 -3.96
C ASN A 174 23.64 -12.59 -4.56
N LYS A 175 23.17 -13.53 -5.39
CA LYS A 175 24.02 -14.42 -6.18
C LYS A 175 24.28 -13.88 -7.57
#